data_AF-A0A3N5XTH9-F1
#
_entry.id   AF-A0A3N5XTH9-F1
#
_cell.length_a   1.000
_cell.length_b   1.000
_cell.length_c   1.000
_cell.angle_alpha   90.00
_cell.angle_beta   90.00
_cell.angle_gamma   90.00
#
_symmetry.space_group_name_H-M   'P 1'
#
loop_
_entity.id
_entity.type
_entity.pdbx_description
1 polymer ?
#
loop_
_entity_poly.entity_id
_entity_poly.type
_entity_poly.pdbx_seq_one_letter_code
_entity_poly.pdbx_strand_id
1 'polypeptide(L)'
;MNLMKALDVLEKVETTLGLLYRHFSEITSDDPEVSRLFADLADDEDSHRLSIRYQQRVARSNAEGLNEIDLDTVALSAFLESIEKMRSTPAIDSLAALRFARDAEVSAGEHHLKNALGTTNPEIAQLLRSLGSGDDQHLTRLKELLRERSA
;
A
#
# COMPACT_ATOMS: atom_id res chain seq x y z
N MET A 1 -1.00 18.79 -7.22
CA MET A 1 -2.31 18.14 -7.48
C MET A 1 -3.30 18.47 -6.36
N ASN A 2 -4.62 18.34 -6.55
CA ASN A 2 -5.58 18.58 -5.46
C ASN A 2 -5.79 17.35 -4.58
N LEU A 3 -6.37 17.54 -3.39
CA LEU A 3 -6.64 16.48 -2.41
C LEU A 3 -7.41 15.29 -3.00
N MET A 4 -8.47 15.54 -3.77
CA MET A 4 -9.27 14.46 -4.35
C MET A 4 -8.43 13.56 -5.26
N LYS A 5 -7.63 14.15 -6.15
CA LYS A 5 -6.71 13.39 -7.00
C LYS A 5 -5.69 12.61 -6.19
N ALA A 6 -5.18 13.18 -5.10
CA ALA A 6 -4.23 12.50 -4.24
C ALA A 6 -4.86 11.31 -3.48
N LEU A 7 -6.11 11.45 -3.03
CA LEU A 7 -6.86 10.34 -2.43
C LEU A 7 -7.20 9.25 -3.45
N ASP A 8 -7.57 9.61 -4.69
CA ASP A 8 -7.79 8.65 -5.78
C ASP A 8 -6.53 7.86 -6.11
N VAL A 9 -5.38 8.54 -6.06
CA VAL A 9 -4.07 7.92 -6.24
C VAL A 9 -3.73 7.00 -5.07
N LEU A 10 -3.97 7.42 -3.83
CA LEU A 10 -3.73 6.59 -2.65
C LEU A 10 -4.62 5.34 -2.67
N GLU A 11 -5.90 5.49 -3.00
CA GLU A 11 -6.82 4.35 -3.19
C GLU A 11 -6.28 3.37 -4.24
N LYS A 12 -5.73 3.88 -5.34
CA LYS A 12 -5.12 3.04 -6.39
C LYS A 12 -3.92 2.26 -5.86
N VAL A 13 -3.06 2.88 -5.04
CA VAL A 13 -1.92 2.20 -4.39
C VAL A 13 -2.43 1.03 -3.54
N GLU A 14 -3.32 1.29 -2.57
CA GLU A 14 -3.83 0.23 -1.68
C GLU A 14 -4.54 -0.89 -2.48
N THR A 15 -5.28 -0.51 -3.53
CA THR A 15 -5.93 -1.49 -4.41
C THR A 15 -4.90 -2.39 -5.12
N THR A 16 -3.85 -1.78 -5.67
CA THR A 16 -2.83 -2.51 -6.43
C THR A 16 -1.98 -3.39 -5.51
N LEU A 17 -1.67 -2.94 -4.29
CA LEU A 17 -1.02 -3.77 -3.26
C LEU A 17 -1.89 -4.93 -2.81
N GLY A 18 -3.16 -4.69 -2.49
CA GLY A 18 -4.08 -5.77 -2.09
C GLY A 18 -4.24 -6.84 -3.16
N LEU A 19 -4.27 -6.45 -4.45
CA LEU A 19 -4.29 -7.38 -5.57
C LEU A 19 -2.99 -8.17 -5.72
N LEU A 20 -1.84 -7.53 -5.46
CA LEU A 20 -0.54 -8.21 -5.46
C LEU A 20 -0.48 -9.25 -4.34
N TYR A 21 -0.89 -8.89 -3.12
CA TYR A 21 -0.85 -9.81 -1.98
C TYR A 21 -1.81 -10.98 -2.16
N ARG A 22 -2.99 -10.75 -2.74
CA ARG A 22 -3.89 -11.85 -3.12
C ARG A 22 -3.24 -12.80 -4.13
N HIS A 23 -2.58 -12.26 -5.16
CA HIS A 23 -1.82 -13.06 -6.13
C HIS A 23 -0.68 -13.85 -5.46
N PHE A 24 0.08 -13.21 -4.57
CA PHE A 24 1.14 -13.88 -3.82
C PHE A 24 0.61 -15.00 -2.92
N SER A 25 -0.53 -14.81 -2.27
CA SER A 25 -1.18 -15.85 -1.47
C SER A 25 -1.49 -17.10 -2.31
N GLU A 26 -1.97 -16.92 -3.54
CA GLU A 26 -2.31 -18.02 -4.45
C GLU A 26 -1.07 -18.78 -4.94
N ILE A 27 -0.05 -18.06 -5.41
CA ILE A 27 1.14 -18.68 -6.03
C ILE A 27 2.14 -19.25 -5.02
N THR A 28 2.06 -18.85 -3.74
CA THR A 28 2.89 -19.38 -2.63
C THR A 28 2.12 -20.40 -1.78
N SER A 29 1.06 -21.00 -2.33
CA SER A 29 0.20 -21.95 -1.61
C SER A 29 0.89 -23.24 -1.15
N ASP A 30 2.10 -23.51 -1.65
CA ASP A 30 3.00 -24.58 -1.19
C ASP A 30 3.74 -24.25 0.12
N ASP A 31 3.78 -22.98 0.53
CA ASP A 31 4.20 -22.50 1.85
C ASP A 31 2.99 -21.88 2.59
N PRO A 32 2.23 -22.67 3.38
CA PRO A 32 0.97 -22.21 3.98
C PRO A 32 1.09 -21.00 4.90
N GLU A 33 2.25 -20.81 5.51
CA GLU A 33 2.49 -19.67 6.41
C GLU A 33 2.69 -18.38 5.60
N VAL A 34 3.46 -18.45 4.51
CA VAL A 34 3.64 -17.32 3.59
C VAL A 34 2.34 -16.99 2.87
N SER A 35 1.66 -18.01 2.35
CA SER A 35 0.35 -17.85 1.69
C SER A 35 -0.66 -17.18 2.61
N ARG A 36 -0.72 -17.58 3.89
CA ARG A 36 -1.59 -16.96 4.89
C ARG A 36 -1.21 -15.53 5.21
N LEU A 37 0.08 -15.24 5.39
CA LEU A 37 0.53 -13.86 5.62
C LEU A 37 0.04 -12.95 4.50
N PHE A 38 0.21 -13.37 3.24
CA PHE A 38 -0.24 -12.58 2.10
C PHE A 38 -1.76 -12.45 2.00
N ALA A 39 -2.53 -13.47 2.41
CA ALA A 39 -3.98 -13.35 2.50
C ALA A 39 -4.38 -12.27 3.52
N ASP A 40 -3.76 -12.30 4.72
CA ASP A 40 -4.03 -11.32 5.76
C ASP A 40 -3.66 -9.90 5.30
N LEU A 41 -2.49 -9.71 4.66
CA LEU A 41 -2.09 -8.41 4.14
C LEU A 41 -3.06 -7.90 3.06
N ALA A 42 -3.58 -8.78 2.19
CA ALA A 42 -4.57 -8.39 1.20
C ALA A 42 -5.88 -7.88 1.83
N ASP A 43 -6.31 -8.50 2.93
CA ASP A 43 -7.50 -8.08 3.68
C ASP A 43 -7.27 -6.74 4.42
N ASP A 44 -6.06 -6.52 4.93
CA ASP A 44 -5.65 -5.24 5.53
C ASP A 44 -5.67 -4.12 4.47
N GLU A 45 -5.14 -4.34 3.27
CA GLU A 45 -5.20 -3.34 2.19
C GLU A 45 -6.63 -3.05 1.69
N ASP A 46 -7.51 -4.05 1.69
CA ASP A 46 -8.92 -3.83 1.41
C ASP A 46 -9.56 -2.90 2.48
N SER A 47 -9.13 -3.01 3.74
CA SER A 47 -9.56 -2.13 4.84
C SER A 47 -9.01 -0.71 4.73
N HIS A 48 -7.75 -0.56 4.34
CA HIS A 48 -7.12 0.73 4.01
C HIS A 48 -7.89 1.44 2.88
N ARG A 49 -8.13 0.73 1.78
CA ARG A 49 -8.90 1.21 0.62
C ARG A 49 -10.30 1.70 1.02
N LEU A 50 -11.00 0.97 1.89
CA LEU A 50 -12.32 1.39 2.38
C LEU A 50 -12.26 2.67 3.21
N SER A 51 -11.22 2.84 4.02
CA SER A 51 -10.99 4.04 4.83
C SER A 51 -10.72 5.27 3.95
N ILE A 52 -9.93 5.11 2.88
CA ILE A 52 -9.70 6.16 1.88
C ILE A 52 -11.00 6.53 1.16
N ARG A 53 -11.79 5.54 0.74
CA ARG A 53 -13.10 5.78 0.11
C ARG A 53 -14.08 6.53 1.00
N TYR A 54 -14.06 6.22 2.30
CA TYR A 54 -14.82 6.99 3.27
C TYR A 54 -14.37 8.46 3.26
N GLN A 55 -13.07 8.71 3.32
CA GLN A 55 -12.53 10.06 3.32
C GLN A 55 -12.78 10.83 2.02
N GLN A 56 -12.72 10.18 0.85
CA GLN A 56 -13.13 10.78 -0.43
C GLN A 56 -14.59 11.26 -0.39
N ARG A 57 -15.51 10.51 0.23
CA ARG A 57 -16.92 10.92 0.37
C ARG A 57 -17.08 12.13 1.28
N VAL A 58 -16.33 12.16 2.39
CA VAL A 58 -16.31 13.31 3.30
C VAL A 58 -15.74 14.55 2.61
N ALA A 59 -14.59 14.42 1.94
CA ALA A 59 -13.92 15.53 1.25
C ALA A 59 -14.77 16.10 0.11
N ARG A 60 -15.52 15.28 -0.63
CA ARG A 60 -16.48 15.76 -1.65
C ARG A 60 -17.59 16.62 -1.06
N SER A 61 -17.94 16.42 0.20
CA SER A 61 -18.99 17.16 0.89
C SER A 61 -18.48 18.49 1.47
N ASN A 62 -17.16 18.65 1.61
CA ASN A 62 -16.48 19.83 2.16
C ASN A 62 -15.37 20.31 1.20
N ALA A 63 -15.76 20.87 0.05
CA ALA A 63 -14.81 21.24 -1.02
C ALA A 63 -14.00 22.52 -0.73
N GLU A 64 -14.24 23.22 0.38
CA GLU A 64 -13.50 24.42 0.76
C GLU A 64 -12.18 24.05 1.43
N GLY A 65 -11.06 24.60 0.96
CA GLY A 65 -9.74 24.42 1.59
C GLY A 65 -8.81 23.38 0.96
N LEU A 66 -9.07 22.94 -0.27
CA LEU A 66 -8.19 21.98 -0.96
C LEU A 66 -6.88 22.64 -1.39
N ASN A 67 -5.86 22.52 -0.55
CA ASN A 67 -4.51 22.95 -0.86
C ASN A 67 -3.88 22.09 -1.96
N GLU A 68 -2.97 22.69 -2.72
CA GLU A 68 -2.18 21.97 -3.71
C GLU A 68 -1.14 21.09 -3.00
N ILE A 69 -1.13 19.81 -3.36
CA ILE A 69 -0.21 18.79 -2.87
C ILE A 69 0.88 18.61 -3.91
N ASP A 70 2.12 18.86 -3.51
CA ASP A 70 3.29 18.49 -4.30
C ASP A 70 3.57 16.99 -4.12
N LEU A 71 3.65 16.27 -5.22
CA LEU A 71 3.84 14.82 -5.23
C LEU A 71 4.81 14.45 -6.35
N ASP A 72 5.77 13.60 -6.02
CA ASP A 72 6.59 12.93 -7.01
C ASP A 72 5.77 11.86 -7.74
N THR A 73 5.05 12.31 -8.76
CA THR A 73 4.23 11.45 -9.63
C THR A 73 5.06 10.47 -10.44
N VAL A 74 6.36 10.72 -10.66
CA VAL A 74 7.25 9.83 -11.39
C VAL A 74 7.61 8.63 -10.54
N ALA A 75 8.06 8.86 -9.30
CA ALA A 75 8.38 7.80 -8.35
C ALA A 75 7.17 6.89 -8.07
N LEU A 76 6.00 7.50 -7.92
CA LEU A 76 4.76 6.77 -7.70
C LEU A 76 4.32 5.95 -8.92
N SER A 77 4.44 6.50 -10.14
CA SER A 77 4.10 5.75 -11.35
C SER A 77 5.02 4.56 -11.55
N ALA A 78 6.32 4.75 -11.31
CA ALA A 78 7.31 3.66 -11.35
C ALA A 78 7.02 2.58 -10.30
N PHE A 79 6.56 2.98 -9.11
CA PHE A 79 6.16 2.04 -8.06
C PHE A 79 4.97 1.17 -8.51
N LEU A 80 3.89 1.79 -8.98
CA LEU A 80 2.71 1.08 -9.47
C LEU A 80 3.05 0.15 -10.65
N GLU A 81 3.89 0.60 -11.59
CA GLU A 81 4.37 -0.22 -12.69
C GLU A 81 5.17 -1.44 -12.19
N SER A 82 5.97 -1.28 -11.14
CA SER A 82 6.75 -2.38 -10.57
C SER A 82 5.85 -3.45 -9.93
N ILE A 83 4.77 -3.04 -9.25
CA ILE A 83 3.76 -3.96 -8.69
C ILE A 83 3.04 -4.71 -9.81
N GLU A 84 2.58 -4.01 -10.85
CA GLU A 84 1.85 -4.63 -11.96
C GLU A 84 2.72 -5.63 -12.74
N LYS A 85 4.00 -5.29 -12.93
CA LYS A 85 4.97 -6.20 -13.53
C LYS A 85 5.16 -7.45 -12.66
N MET A 86 5.25 -7.28 -11.34
CA MET A 86 5.40 -8.41 -10.42
C MET A 86 4.17 -9.32 -10.44
N ARG A 87 2.96 -8.75 -10.41
CA ARG A 87 1.69 -9.49 -10.52
C ARG A 87 1.57 -10.30 -11.82
N SER A 88 2.18 -9.81 -12.90
CA SER A 88 2.23 -10.51 -14.19
C SER A 88 3.26 -11.64 -14.23
N THR A 89 4.03 -11.86 -13.17
CA THR A 89 5.04 -12.91 -13.10
C THR A 89 4.38 -14.24 -12.72
N PRO A 90 4.49 -15.29 -13.58
CA PRO A 90 3.73 -16.53 -13.40
C PRO A 90 4.26 -17.44 -12.30
N ALA A 91 5.52 -17.26 -11.89
CA ALA A 91 6.14 -18.02 -10.82
C ALA A 91 7.22 -17.18 -10.13
N ILE A 92 7.13 -17.12 -8.81
CA ILE A 92 8.14 -16.54 -7.92
C ILE A 92 8.17 -17.42 -6.68
N ASP A 93 9.36 -17.69 -6.15
CA ASP A 93 9.46 -18.42 -4.89
C ASP A 93 9.02 -17.56 -3.70
N SER A 94 8.62 -18.21 -2.61
CA SER A 94 8.11 -17.55 -1.40
C SER A 94 9.10 -16.53 -0.82
N LEU A 95 10.40 -16.81 -0.87
CA LEU A 95 11.42 -15.91 -0.33
C LEU A 95 11.54 -14.63 -1.17
N ALA A 96 11.50 -14.76 -2.50
CA ALA A 96 11.51 -13.64 -3.42
C ALA A 96 10.21 -12.81 -3.33
N ALA A 97 9.05 -13.46 -3.17
CA ALA A 97 7.77 -12.78 -2.94
C ALA A 97 7.80 -11.94 -1.65
N LEU A 98 8.27 -12.53 -0.54
CA LEU A 98 8.41 -11.82 0.74
C LEU A 98 9.37 -10.64 0.64
N ARG A 99 10.49 -10.79 -0.06
CA ARG A 99 11.46 -9.70 -0.27
C ARG A 99 10.83 -8.56 -1.06
N PHE A 100 10.11 -8.88 -2.13
CA PHE A 100 9.42 -7.89 -2.93
C PHE A 100 8.36 -7.14 -2.13
N ALA A 101 7.51 -7.86 -1.38
CA ALA A 101 6.48 -7.23 -0.54
C ALA A 101 7.11 -6.29 0.51
N ARG A 102 8.18 -6.74 1.19
CA ARG A 102 8.92 -5.92 2.15
C ARG A 102 9.52 -4.67 1.51
N ASP A 103 9.98 -4.75 0.26
CA ASP A 103 10.50 -3.60 -0.49
C ASP A 103 9.39 -2.67 -0.97
N ALA A 104 8.20 -3.22 -1.25
CA ALA A 104 7.01 -2.45 -1.65
C ALA A 104 6.45 -1.62 -0.48
N GLU A 105 6.35 -2.20 0.72
CA GLU A 105 5.91 -1.53 1.95
C GLU A 105 6.80 -0.34 2.36
N VAL A 106 8.09 -0.37 1.98
CA VAL A 106 9.04 0.74 2.27
C VAL A 106 9.24 1.67 1.07
N SER A 107 8.42 1.54 0.03
CA SER A 107 8.65 2.30 -1.19
C SER A 107 8.51 3.80 -0.93
N ALA A 108 9.45 4.55 -1.48
CA ALA A 108 9.46 6.01 -1.32
C ALA A 108 8.19 6.65 -1.91
N GLY A 109 7.61 6.08 -2.98
CA GLY A 109 6.45 6.65 -3.67
C GLY A 109 5.22 6.79 -2.77
N GLU A 110 4.92 5.74 -1.99
CA GLU A 110 3.80 5.73 -1.06
C GLU A 110 4.08 6.57 0.19
N HIS A 111 5.26 6.43 0.77
CA HIS A 111 5.68 7.25 1.92
C HIS A 111 5.64 8.74 1.60
N HIS A 112 6.11 9.16 0.41
CA HIS A 112 6.04 10.56 -0.02
C HIS A 112 4.60 11.03 -0.19
N LEU A 113 3.71 10.20 -0.73
CA LEU A 113 2.28 10.51 -0.85
C LEU A 113 1.61 10.71 0.51
N LYS A 114 1.78 9.77 1.45
CA LYS A 114 1.20 9.84 2.79
C LYS A 114 1.74 11.05 3.56
N ASN A 115 3.03 11.35 3.45
CA ASN A 115 3.65 12.53 4.09
C ASN A 115 3.18 13.87 3.49
N ALA A 116 3.10 13.98 2.16
CA ALA A 116 2.63 15.19 1.49
C ALA A 116 1.15 15.48 1.82
N LEU A 117 0.33 14.44 1.91
CA LEU A 117 -1.07 14.54 2.32
C LEU A 117 -1.21 15.00 3.78
N GLY A 118 -0.42 14.42 4.70
CA GLY A 118 -0.55 14.68 6.14
C GLY A 118 -0.07 16.06 6.58
N THR A 119 0.91 16.63 5.87
CA THR A 119 1.42 17.98 6.12
C THR A 119 0.49 19.07 5.61
N THR A 120 -0.23 18.80 4.52
CA THR A 120 -1.02 19.82 3.82
C THR A 120 -2.49 19.88 4.28
N ASN A 121 -3.01 18.79 4.87
CA ASN A 121 -4.43 18.66 5.21
C ASN A 121 -4.64 18.00 6.60
N PRO A 122 -4.88 18.79 7.66
CA PRO A 122 -5.07 18.27 9.02
C PRO A 122 -6.25 17.30 9.15
N GLU A 123 -7.31 17.49 8.36
CA GLU A 123 -8.53 16.68 8.41
C GLU A 123 -8.29 15.21 8.04
N ILE A 124 -7.33 14.94 7.17
CA ILE A 124 -6.96 13.58 6.75
C ILE A 124 -5.73 13.06 7.48
N ALA A 125 -5.06 13.89 8.27
CA ALA A 125 -3.82 13.51 8.94
C ALA A 125 -4.03 12.32 9.90
N GLN A 126 -5.21 12.18 10.51
CA GLN A 126 -5.53 11.02 11.33
C GLN A 126 -5.65 9.73 10.51
N LEU A 127 -6.31 9.78 9.35
CA LEU A 127 -6.37 8.64 8.42
C LEU A 127 -4.95 8.21 8.05
N LEU A 128 -4.11 9.14 7.63
CA LEU A 128 -2.76 8.82 7.15
C LEU A 128 -1.86 8.24 8.22
N ARG A 129 -2.01 8.69 9.48
CA ARG A 129 -1.33 8.05 10.62
C ARG A 129 -1.84 6.63 10.86
N SER A 130 -3.14 6.39 10.68
CA SER A 130 -3.71 5.04 10.81
C SER A 130 -3.19 4.12 9.71
N LEU A 131 -3.14 4.59 8.47
CA LEU A 131 -2.58 3.84 7.34
C LEU A 131 -1.09 3.53 7.57
N GLY A 132 -0.28 4.55 7.90
CA GLY A 132 1.14 4.34 8.20
C GLY A 132 1.40 3.36 9.34
N SER A 133 0.53 3.33 10.37
CA SER A 133 0.62 2.32 11.42
C SER A 133 0.27 0.91 10.94
N GLY A 134 -0.60 0.77 9.93
CA GLY A 134 -0.89 -0.50 9.27
C GLY A 134 0.32 -0.99 8.48
N ASP A 135 0.89 -0.12 7.63
CA ASP A 135 2.10 -0.41 6.85
C ASP A 135 3.28 -0.84 7.75
N ASP A 136 3.47 -0.17 8.90
CA ASP A 136 4.50 -0.54 9.88
C ASP A 136 4.27 -1.96 10.45
N GLN A 137 3.01 -2.35 10.66
CA GLN A 137 2.65 -3.71 11.08
C GLN A 137 2.90 -4.72 9.96
N HIS A 138 2.54 -4.40 8.72
CA HIS A 138 2.83 -5.25 7.55
C HIS A 138 4.33 -5.51 7.43
N LEU A 139 5.12 -4.44 7.47
CA LEU A 139 6.56 -4.48 7.39
C LEU A 139 7.19 -5.31 8.52
N THR A 140 6.64 -5.24 9.72
CA THR A 140 7.09 -6.02 10.88
C THR A 140 6.87 -7.52 10.64
N ARG A 141 5.65 -7.90 10.25
CA ARG A 141 5.29 -9.31 9.95
C ARG A 141 6.13 -9.88 8.81
N LEU A 142 6.33 -9.10 7.74
CA LEU A 142 7.17 -9.49 6.60
C LEU A 142 8.64 -9.70 7.02
N LYS A 143 9.20 -8.81 7.83
CA LYS A 143 10.58 -8.92 8.33
C LYS A 143 10.78 -10.13 9.23
N GLU A 144 9.81 -10.43 10.10
CA GLU A 144 9.84 -11.58 10.98
C GLU A 144 9.91 -12.88 10.18
N LEU A 145 8.97 -13.06 9.24
CA LEU A 145 8.92 -14.28 8.42
C LEU A 145 10.12 -14.39 7.47
N LEU A 146 10.59 -13.28 6.89
CA LEU A 146 11.81 -13.25 6.08
C LEU A 146 13.04 -13.73 6.84
N ARG A 147 13.17 -13.32 8.11
CA ARG A 147 14.30 -13.71 8.97
C ARG A 147 14.30 -15.21 9.24
N GLU A 148 13.12 -15.79 9.47
CA GLU A 148 12.95 -17.23 9.70
C GLU A 148 13.26 -18.07 8.46
N ARG A 149 12.90 -17.57 7.26
CA ARG A 149 13.15 -18.25 5.98
C ARG A 149 14.57 -18.06 5.43
N SER A 150 15.35 -17.13 5.97
CA SER A 150 16.72 -16.84 5.55
C SER A 150 17.81 -17.44 6.47
N ALA A 151 17.39 -18.12 7.54
CA ALA A 151 18.26 -18.80 8.51
C ALA A 151 18.50 -20.25 8.12
#